data_AF-Q2SSR8-F1
#
_entry.id   AF-Q2SSR8-F1
#
_cell.length_a   1.000
_cell.length_b   1.000
_cell.length_c   1.000
_cell.angle_alpha   90.00
_cell.angle_beta   90.00
_cell.angle_gamma   90.00
#
_symmetry.space_group_name_H-M   'P 1'
#
loop_
_entity.id
_entity.type
_entity.pdbx_description
1 polymer ?
#
loop_
_entity_poly.entity_id
_entity_poly.type
_entity_poly.pdbx_seq_one_letter_code
_entity_poly.pdbx_strand_id
1 'polypeptide(L)'
;MKKGKMIIISGPSGVGKGSVNGELLQNPDLRLKYSVSMTTRKPRNGEINGVNYFFVSNEEFAKAIVNDELIEYAHFVGNSYGTPRKYVEQELKKGNNVILEIEVDGATQVLNKEANVLSIFLMPPNLTELANRIRGRQTEDEEKIKARLDKALLEIPLKHNYQYVIENDNVANAVAKITDVLHLEGLTDIKTPTVYERLEQIVEQIVKEKYMYFVNNWETNVKLLAKNEEEKNKAKNFDAETYLIKLLTKKVYHKVLGHGDFSKLLDKDFVDFKIQKLMFKINFFSVEQKHYNNDEF
;
A
#
# COMPACT_ATOMS: atom_id res chain seq x y z
N MET A 1 -12.77 0.18 22.00
CA MET A 1 -12.32 -0.49 20.75
C MET A 1 -11.59 0.53 19.88
N LYS A 2 -10.48 0.16 19.25
CA LYS A 2 -9.78 1.01 18.28
C LYS A 2 -10.67 1.22 17.05
N LYS A 3 -10.78 2.46 16.56
CA LYS A 3 -11.48 2.77 15.30
C LYS A 3 -10.73 2.10 14.15
N GLY A 4 -11.47 1.49 13.21
CA GLY A 4 -10.86 0.92 12.00
C GLY A 4 -10.32 2.01 11.06
N LYS A 5 -9.67 1.58 9.98
CA LYS A 5 -9.11 2.49 8.95
C LYS A 5 -9.74 2.23 7.58
N MET A 6 -9.82 3.29 6.77
CA MET A 6 -10.15 3.14 5.34
C MET A 6 -8.91 2.61 4.62
N ILE A 7 -9.10 1.58 3.81
CA ILE A 7 -8.03 0.95 3.05
C ILE A 7 -8.40 1.01 1.57
N ILE A 8 -7.49 1.56 0.76
CA ILE A 8 -7.57 1.48 -0.69
C ILE A 8 -6.59 0.40 -1.12
N ILE A 9 -7.10 -0.62 -1.80
CA ILE A 9 -6.27 -1.57 -2.55
C ILE A 9 -6.64 -1.35 -4.02
N SER A 10 -5.79 -0.67 -4.76
CA SER A 10 -5.99 -0.38 -6.18
C SER A 10 -4.78 -0.85 -6.99
N GLY A 11 -4.84 -0.71 -8.31
CA GLY A 11 -3.79 -1.18 -9.22
C GLY A 11 -4.33 -1.20 -10.66
N PRO A 12 -3.46 -1.42 -11.65
CA PRO A 12 -3.84 -1.32 -13.04
C PRO A 12 -4.86 -2.40 -13.43
N SER A 13 -5.65 -2.11 -14.46
CA SER A 13 -6.59 -3.09 -15.02
C SER A 13 -5.92 -4.44 -15.28
N GLY A 14 -6.51 -5.52 -14.76
CA GLY A 14 -5.98 -6.89 -14.94
C GLY A 14 -4.93 -7.34 -13.92
N VAL A 15 -4.56 -6.50 -12.94
CA VAL A 15 -3.53 -6.87 -11.94
C VAL A 15 -3.91 -8.05 -11.03
N GLY A 16 -5.20 -8.37 -10.89
CA GLY A 16 -5.69 -9.45 -10.00
C GLY A 16 -6.22 -8.96 -8.65
N LYS A 17 -6.58 -7.67 -8.55
CA LYS A 17 -7.16 -7.04 -7.35
C LYS A 17 -8.30 -7.84 -6.70
N GLY A 18 -9.29 -8.28 -7.49
CA GLY A 18 -10.44 -9.01 -6.97
C GLY A 18 -10.06 -10.34 -6.30
N SER A 19 -9.09 -11.07 -6.85
CA SER A 19 -8.57 -12.31 -6.26
C SER A 19 -7.89 -12.06 -4.91
N VAL A 20 -7.03 -11.03 -4.87
CA VAL A 20 -6.33 -10.63 -3.64
C VAL A 20 -7.30 -10.19 -2.55
N ASN A 21 -8.25 -9.30 -2.88
CA ASN A 21 -9.23 -8.83 -1.91
C ASN A 21 -10.14 -9.96 -1.41
N GLY A 22 -10.54 -10.86 -2.31
CA GLY A 22 -11.36 -12.03 -1.97
C GLY A 22 -10.67 -12.95 -0.95
N GLU A 23 -9.36 -13.17 -1.09
CA GLU A 23 -8.57 -13.95 -0.15
C GLU A 23 -8.35 -13.22 1.18
N LEU A 24 -8.02 -11.93 1.15
CA LEU A 24 -7.88 -11.11 2.37
C LEU A 24 -9.15 -11.13 3.24
N LEU A 25 -10.33 -11.08 2.63
CA LEU A 25 -11.61 -11.10 3.36
C LEU A 25 -11.92 -12.43 4.05
N GLN A 26 -11.25 -13.52 3.68
CA GLN A 26 -11.39 -14.79 4.38
C GLN A 26 -10.66 -14.80 5.72
N ASN A 27 -9.75 -13.86 5.96
CA ASN A 27 -9.00 -13.80 7.21
C ASN A 27 -9.72 -12.91 8.25
N PRO A 28 -10.34 -13.49 9.29
CA PRO A 28 -11.09 -12.74 10.28
C PRO A 28 -10.21 -11.80 11.12
N ASP A 29 -8.91 -12.11 11.29
CA ASP A 29 -7.98 -11.30 12.08
C ASP A 29 -7.71 -9.93 11.47
N LEU A 30 -8.00 -9.76 10.17
CA LEU A 30 -7.88 -8.48 9.46
C LEU A 30 -9.10 -7.56 9.64
N ARG A 31 -10.22 -8.11 10.13
CA ARG A 31 -11.48 -7.38 10.38
C ARG A 31 -11.95 -6.55 9.17
N LEU A 32 -11.77 -7.10 7.97
CA LEU A 32 -12.06 -6.41 6.73
C LEU A 32 -13.56 -6.47 6.40
N LYS A 33 -14.07 -5.37 5.87
CA LYS A 33 -15.39 -5.24 5.25
C LYS A 33 -15.26 -4.51 3.92
N TYR A 34 -16.03 -4.93 2.93
CA TYR A 34 -16.22 -4.11 1.74
C TYR A 34 -17.12 -2.91 2.04
N SER A 35 -16.83 -1.79 1.38
CA SER A 35 -17.82 -0.74 1.18
C SER A 35 -18.96 -1.25 0.31
N VAL A 36 -20.20 -0.93 0.67
CA VAL A 36 -21.36 -1.13 -0.22
C VAL A 36 -21.58 0.18 -0.97
N SER A 37 -21.33 0.20 -2.28
CA SER A 37 -21.47 1.40 -3.10
C SER A 37 -22.93 1.76 -3.37
N MET A 38 -23.20 3.05 -3.56
CA MET A 38 -24.42 3.55 -4.19
C MET A 38 -24.35 3.38 -5.70
N THR A 39 -25.49 3.08 -6.33
CA THR A 39 -25.61 3.10 -7.80
C THR A 39 -26.98 3.58 -8.26
N THR A 40 -27.01 4.25 -9.41
CA THR A 40 -28.26 4.63 -10.11
C THR A 40 -28.75 3.57 -11.09
N ARG A 41 -28.00 2.48 -11.24
CA ARG A 41 -28.41 1.32 -12.03
C ARG A 41 -29.60 0.63 -11.36
N LYS A 42 -30.55 0.11 -12.14
CA LYS A 42 -31.59 -0.79 -11.63
C LYS A 42 -30.96 -2.10 -11.10
N PRO A 43 -31.48 -2.68 -9.99
CA PRO A 43 -31.04 -4.00 -9.52
C PRO A 43 -31.16 -5.06 -10.61
N ARG A 44 -30.16 -5.94 -10.71
CA ARG A 44 -30.24 -7.20 -11.46
C ARG A 44 -30.97 -8.25 -10.63
N ASN A 45 -31.45 -9.29 -11.29
CA ASN A 45 -32.12 -10.40 -10.61
C ASN A 45 -31.20 -10.99 -9.51
N GLY A 46 -31.73 -11.06 -8.28
CA GLY A 46 -31.02 -11.55 -7.11
C GLY A 46 -30.17 -10.52 -6.35
N GLU A 47 -29.97 -9.31 -6.88
CA GLU A 47 -29.29 -8.25 -6.12
C GLU A 47 -30.22 -7.66 -5.04
N ILE A 48 -29.68 -7.45 -3.85
CA ILE A 48 -30.40 -6.95 -2.68
C ILE A 48 -29.86 -5.57 -2.30
N ASN A 49 -30.79 -4.63 -2.07
CA ASN A 49 -30.46 -3.27 -1.65
C ASN A 49 -29.76 -3.25 -0.29
N GLY A 50 -28.66 -2.51 -0.18
CA GLY A 50 -27.82 -2.43 1.01
C GLY A 50 -26.92 -3.64 1.25
N VAL A 51 -26.98 -4.65 0.39
CA VAL A 51 -26.08 -5.82 0.41
C VAL A 51 -25.13 -5.77 -0.77
N ASN A 52 -25.66 -5.69 -1.99
CA ASN A 52 -24.84 -5.60 -3.20
C ASN A 52 -24.51 -4.14 -3.53
N TYR A 53 -25.55 -3.30 -3.53
CA TYR A 53 -25.45 -1.86 -3.74
C TYR A 53 -26.58 -1.16 -2.97
N PHE A 54 -26.39 0.12 -2.67
CA PHE A 54 -27.51 1.02 -2.38
C PHE A 54 -28.07 1.54 -3.71
N PHE A 55 -29.19 0.96 -4.14
CA PHE A 55 -29.87 1.35 -5.37
C PHE A 55 -30.68 2.61 -5.12
N VAL A 56 -30.32 3.69 -5.82
CA VAL A 56 -30.91 5.02 -5.64
C VAL A 56 -31.28 5.64 -6.98
N SER A 57 -32.15 6.65 -6.96
CA SER A 57 -32.45 7.47 -8.14
C SER A 57 -31.29 8.41 -8.49
N ASN A 58 -31.28 8.94 -9.72
CA ASN A 58 -30.30 9.97 -10.12
C ASN A 58 -30.41 11.24 -9.27
N GLU A 59 -31.62 11.61 -8.82
CA GLU A 59 -31.85 12.76 -7.95
C GLU A 59 -31.24 12.56 -6.56
N GLU A 60 -31.46 11.39 -5.96
CA GLU A 60 -30.86 11.03 -4.67
C GLU A 60 -29.32 10.99 -4.77
N PHE A 61 -28.77 10.46 -5.87
CA PHE A 61 -27.33 10.44 -6.09
C PHE A 61 -26.75 11.86 -6.24
N ALA A 62 -27.40 12.72 -7.02
CA ALA A 62 -26.98 14.11 -7.18
C ALA A 62 -27.02 14.87 -5.85
N LYS A 63 -28.06 14.64 -5.05
CA LYS A 63 -28.18 15.21 -3.70
C LYS A 63 -27.05 14.72 -2.77
N ALA A 64 -26.71 13.44 -2.83
CA ALA A 64 -25.60 12.87 -2.04
C ALA A 64 -24.24 13.50 -2.41
N ILE A 65 -24.01 13.80 -3.70
CA ILE A 65 -22.80 14.55 -4.12
C ILE A 65 -22.80 15.96 -3.49
N VAL A 66 -23.90 16.70 -3.64
CA VAL A 66 -24.01 18.10 -3.15
C VAL A 66 -23.81 18.18 -1.63
N ASN A 67 -24.26 17.16 -0.90
CA ASN A 67 -24.15 17.09 0.55
C ASN A 67 -22.82 16.51 1.07
N ASP A 68 -21.84 16.23 0.20
CA ASP A 68 -20.56 15.57 0.55
C ASP A 68 -20.76 14.19 1.24
N GLU A 69 -21.82 13.48 0.86
CA GLU A 69 -22.19 12.18 1.41
C GLU A 69 -21.46 11.02 0.71
N LEU A 70 -20.73 11.30 -0.37
CA LEU A 70 -19.94 10.32 -1.14
C LEU A 70 -18.45 10.61 -1.01
N ILE A 71 -17.67 9.62 -0.56
CA ILE A 71 -16.20 9.69 -0.47
C ILE A 71 -15.58 9.81 -1.87
N GLU A 72 -16.12 9.03 -2.82
CA GLU A 72 -15.80 9.11 -4.24
C GLU A 72 -17.04 8.79 -5.06
N TYR A 73 -17.03 9.20 -6.32
CA TYR A 73 -18.04 8.81 -7.29
C TYR A 73 -17.48 8.79 -8.72
N ALA A 74 -18.09 7.99 -9.57
CA ALA A 74 -17.78 7.86 -10.99
C ALA A 74 -19.03 7.57 -11.82
N HIS A 75 -18.96 7.86 -13.10
CA HIS A 75 -20.00 7.53 -14.08
C HIS A 75 -19.49 6.43 -15.01
N PHE A 76 -20.29 5.38 -15.19
CA PHE A 76 -19.94 4.25 -16.05
C PHE A 76 -21.18 3.75 -16.80
N VAL A 77 -21.09 3.75 -18.13
CA VAL A 77 -22.13 3.24 -19.06
C VAL A 77 -23.53 3.77 -18.68
N GLY A 78 -23.64 5.09 -18.58
CA GLY A 78 -24.91 5.79 -18.30
C GLY A 78 -25.43 5.67 -16.86
N ASN A 79 -24.72 4.98 -15.97
CA ASN A 79 -25.08 4.87 -14.55
C ASN A 79 -24.01 5.55 -13.68
N SER A 80 -24.41 5.98 -12.50
CA SER A 80 -23.52 6.56 -11.49
C SER A 80 -23.22 5.53 -10.41
N TYR A 81 -22.01 5.59 -9.86
CA TYR A 81 -21.53 4.75 -8.78
C TYR A 81 -20.77 5.61 -7.78
N GLY A 82 -20.88 5.35 -6.49
CA GLY A 82 -20.11 6.09 -5.49
C GLY A 82 -20.09 5.41 -4.13
N THR A 83 -19.12 5.78 -3.31
CA THR A 83 -18.90 5.16 -2.00
C THR A 83 -19.53 6.02 -0.89
N PRO A 84 -20.60 5.55 -0.21
CA PRO A 84 -21.31 6.34 0.78
C PRO A 84 -20.48 6.53 2.06
N ARG A 85 -20.19 7.78 2.41
CA ARG A 85 -19.42 8.16 3.59
C ARG A 85 -20.01 7.58 4.87
N LYS A 86 -21.33 7.69 5.03
CA LYS A 86 -22.05 7.23 6.23
C LYS A 86 -21.84 5.74 6.50
N TYR A 87 -21.89 4.89 5.48
CA TYR A 87 -21.69 3.45 5.64
C TYR A 87 -20.27 3.17 6.11
N VAL A 88 -19.28 3.74 5.42
CA VAL A 88 -17.86 3.57 5.75
C VAL A 88 -17.60 4.02 7.18
N GLU A 89 -18.02 5.22 7.56
CA GLU A 89 -17.83 5.74 8.91
C GLU A 89 -18.46 4.88 10.01
N GLN A 90 -19.63 4.29 9.76
CA GLN A 90 -20.29 3.40 10.70
C GLN A 90 -19.46 2.12 10.93
N GLU A 91 -18.95 1.50 9.87
CA GLU A 91 -18.10 0.31 9.97
C GLU A 91 -16.76 0.62 10.67
N LEU A 92 -16.14 1.76 10.34
CA LEU A 92 -14.93 2.20 11.04
C LEU A 92 -15.17 2.42 12.54
N LYS A 93 -16.32 3.01 12.92
CA LYS A 93 -16.71 3.22 14.33
C LYS A 93 -16.92 1.90 15.07
N LYS A 94 -17.37 0.84 14.39
CA LYS A 94 -17.43 -0.54 14.94
C LYS A 94 -16.05 -1.20 15.07
N GLY A 95 -15.00 -0.55 14.58
CA GLY A 95 -13.63 -1.04 14.58
C GLY A 95 -13.28 -1.94 13.39
N ASN A 96 -14.16 -2.04 12.39
CA ASN A 96 -13.87 -2.79 11.16
C ASN A 96 -13.02 -1.93 10.23
N ASN A 97 -12.07 -2.55 9.52
CA ASN A 97 -11.34 -1.90 8.46
C ASN A 97 -12.15 -2.01 7.17
N VAL A 98 -12.27 -0.91 6.42
CA VAL A 98 -13.13 -0.88 5.23
C VAL A 98 -12.26 -0.81 3.99
N ILE A 99 -12.34 -1.84 3.14
CA ILE A 99 -11.73 -1.84 1.82
C ILE A 99 -12.65 -1.09 0.86
N LEU A 100 -12.09 -0.06 0.22
CA LEU A 100 -12.71 0.66 -0.90
C LEU A 100 -12.32 -0.04 -2.19
N GLU A 101 -13.22 -0.84 -2.75
CA GLU A 101 -13.00 -1.49 -4.05
C GLU A 101 -13.29 -0.52 -5.20
N ILE A 102 -12.36 0.40 -5.42
CA ILE A 102 -12.46 1.47 -6.41
C ILE A 102 -11.38 1.34 -7.49
N GLU A 103 -11.60 1.99 -8.64
CA GLU A 103 -10.57 2.12 -9.69
C GLU A 103 -9.52 3.17 -9.33
N VAL A 104 -8.45 3.28 -10.12
CA VAL A 104 -7.35 4.21 -9.84
C VAL A 104 -7.82 5.67 -9.86
N ASP A 105 -8.76 6.03 -10.73
CA ASP A 105 -9.37 7.36 -10.76
C ASP A 105 -10.15 7.66 -9.47
N GLY A 106 -10.99 6.72 -9.03
CA GLY A 106 -11.70 6.82 -7.75
C GLY A 106 -10.73 6.92 -6.58
N ALA A 107 -9.70 6.09 -6.55
CA ALA A 107 -8.66 6.15 -5.52
C ALA A 107 -7.95 7.51 -5.49
N THR A 108 -7.69 8.11 -6.65
CA THR A 108 -7.10 9.46 -6.73
C THR A 108 -8.01 10.51 -6.11
N GLN A 109 -9.33 10.43 -6.31
CA GLN A 109 -10.27 11.32 -5.62
C GLN A 109 -10.19 11.16 -4.10
N VAL A 110 -10.15 9.92 -3.60
CA VAL A 110 -10.06 9.65 -2.17
C VAL A 110 -8.75 10.16 -1.59
N LEU A 111 -7.62 9.88 -2.23
CA LEU A 111 -6.30 10.33 -1.77
C LEU A 111 -6.18 11.85 -1.69
N ASN A 112 -6.90 12.58 -2.55
CA ASN A 112 -6.91 14.04 -2.54
C ASN A 112 -7.85 14.64 -1.49
N LYS A 113 -8.87 13.89 -1.02
CA LYS A 113 -9.92 14.38 -0.11
C LYS A 113 -9.77 13.88 1.33
N GLU A 114 -9.23 12.68 1.51
CA GLU A 114 -9.22 11.97 2.78
C GLU A 114 -7.80 11.83 3.34
N ALA A 115 -7.54 12.40 4.52
CA ALA A 115 -6.22 12.40 5.13
C ALA A 115 -5.86 11.08 5.84
N ASN A 116 -6.85 10.30 6.28
CA ASN A 116 -6.64 9.11 7.11
C ASN A 116 -7.00 7.82 6.37
N VAL A 117 -6.25 7.54 5.30
CA VAL A 117 -6.40 6.36 4.44
C VAL A 117 -5.09 5.60 4.42
N LEU A 118 -5.18 4.26 4.46
CA LEU A 118 -4.07 3.38 4.09
C LEU A 118 -4.20 3.06 2.60
N SER A 119 -3.17 3.38 1.81
CA SER A 119 -3.21 3.19 0.36
C SER A 119 -2.15 2.21 -0.14
N ILE A 120 -2.63 1.15 -0.80
CA ILE A 120 -1.82 0.07 -1.35
C ILE A 120 -2.07 -0.01 -2.86
N PHE A 121 -1.00 0.08 -3.64
CA PHE A 121 -1.02 -0.14 -5.08
C PHE A 121 -0.48 -1.52 -5.42
N LEU A 122 -1.30 -2.35 -6.05
CA LEU A 122 -0.90 -3.63 -6.62
C LEU A 122 -0.22 -3.40 -7.96
N MET A 123 0.98 -3.94 -8.11
CA MET A 123 1.72 -3.97 -9.36
C MET A 123 1.69 -5.37 -9.97
N PRO A 124 1.55 -5.52 -11.29
CA PRO A 124 1.88 -6.78 -11.94
C PRO A 124 3.39 -7.04 -11.84
N PRO A 125 3.83 -8.32 -11.89
CA PRO A 125 5.26 -8.65 -11.82
C PRO A 125 6.04 -8.11 -13.04
N ASN A 126 5.40 -8.07 -14.21
CA ASN A 126 5.93 -7.44 -15.42
C ASN A 126 4.80 -7.19 -16.43
N LEU A 127 5.08 -6.44 -17.50
CA LEU A 127 4.10 -6.11 -18.53
C LEU A 127 3.63 -7.32 -19.34
N THR A 128 4.50 -8.32 -19.55
CA THR A 128 4.14 -9.54 -20.28
C THR A 128 3.08 -10.34 -19.52
N GLU A 129 3.28 -10.52 -18.21
CA GLU A 129 2.31 -11.16 -17.33
C GLU A 129 1.00 -10.38 -17.25
N LEU A 130 1.05 -9.04 -17.20
CA LEU A 130 -0.15 -8.21 -17.25
C LEU A 130 -0.95 -8.43 -18.54
N ALA A 131 -0.27 -8.41 -19.69
CA ALA A 131 -0.91 -8.66 -20.98
C ALA A 131 -1.51 -10.08 -21.06
N ASN A 132 -0.80 -11.08 -20.53
CA ASN A 132 -1.30 -12.46 -20.45
C ASN A 132 -2.55 -12.56 -19.57
N ARG A 133 -2.58 -11.90 -18.40
CA ARG A 133 -3.76 -11.86 -17.52
C ARG A 133 -4.97 -11.18 -18.16
N ILE A 134 -4.75 -10.13 -18.95
CA ILE A 134 -5.82 -9.43 -19.67
C ILE A 134 -6.38 -10.33 -20.79
N ARG A 135 -5.50 -10.94 -21.60
CA ARG A 135 -5.89 -11.86 -22.70
C ARG A 135 -6.54 -13.15 -22.20
N GLY A 136 -6.06 -13.69 -21.09
CA GLY A 136 -6.52 -14.95 -20.50
C GLY A 136 -8.00 -14.95 -20.08
N ARG A 137 -8.67 -13.79 -20.06
CA ARG A 137 -10.12 -13.73 -19.87
C ARG A 137 -10.91 -14.30 -21.06
N GLN A 138 -10.28 -14.61 -22.20
CA GLN A 138 -10.83 -15.34 -23.37
C GLN A 138 -12.13 -14.79 -24.00
N THR A 139 -12.70 -13.70 -23.49
CA THR A 139 -14.03 -13.20 -23.89
C THR A 139 -14.00 -11.84 -24.58
N GLU A 140 -12.84 -11.23 -24.74
CA GLU A 140 -12.68 -9.86 -25.25
C GLU A 140 -12.00 -9.86 -26.62
N ASP A 141 -12.46 -8.99 -27.52
CA ASP A 141 -11.81 -8.73 -28.80
C ASP A 141 -10.45 -8.00 -28.61
N GLU A 142 -9.61 -8.03 -29.64
CA GLU A 142 -8.27 -7.40 -29.59
C GLU A 142 -8.34 -5.89 -29.30
N GLU A 143 -9.40 -5.20 -29.74
CA GLU A 143 -9.58 -3.77 -29.46
C GLU A 143 -9.79 -3.49 -27.97
N LYS A 144 -10.64 -4.28 -27.28
CA LYS A 144 -10.82 -4.20 -25.83
C LYS A 144 -9.57 -4.58 -25.06
N ILE A 145 -8.86 -5.63 -25.50
CA ILE A 145 -7.59 -6.03 -24.90
C ILE A 145 -6.59 -4.87 -24.98
N LYS A 146 -6.46 -4.25 -26.16
CA LYS A 146 -5.62 -3.07 -26.36
C LYS A 146 -6.03 -1.92 -25.45
N ALA A 147 -7.32 -1.57 -25.42
CA ALA A 147 -7.82 -0.49 -24.57
C ALA A 147 -7.54 -0.71 -23.08
N ARG A 148 -7.64 -1.96 -22.60
CA ARG A 148 -7.32 -2.31 -21.22
C ARG A 148 -5.83 -2.23 -20.91
N LEU A 149 -4.99 -2.65 -21.86
CA LEU A 149 -3.54 -2.52 -21.71
C LEU A 149 -3.12 -1.05 -21.72
N ASP A 150 -3.67 -0.24 -22.63
CA ASP A 150 -3.41 1.20 -22.68
C ASP A 150 -3.83 1.89 -21.36
N LYS A 151 -5.02 1.54 -20.83
CA LYS A 151 -5.47 2.02 -19.51
C LYS A 151 -4.49 1.62 -18.40
N ALA A 152 -4.08 0.36 -18.37
CA ALA A 152 -3.13 -0.13 -17.38
C ALA A 152 -1.77 0.61 -17.43
N LEU A 153 -1.27 0.92 -18.63
CA LEU A 153 -0.02 1.67 -18.82
C LEU A 153 -0.13 3.12 -18.31
N LEU A 154 -1.31 3.75 -18.40
CA LEU A 154 -1.57 5.06 -17.83
C LEU A 154 -1.73 5.02 -16.30
N GLU A 155 -2.21 3.91 -15.75
CA GLU A 155 -2.45 3.73 -14.32
C GLU A 155 -1.16 3.39 -13.53
N ILE A 156 -0.22 2.65 -14.12
CA ILE A 156 1.01 2.20 -13.44
C ILE A 156 1.82 3.35 -12.80
N PRO A 157 2.06 4.49 -13.49
CA PRO A 157 2.81 5.61 -12.89
C PRO A 157 2.13 6.21 -11.65
N LEU A 158 0.81 6.04 -11.49
CA LEU A 158 0.07 6.58 -10.35
C LEU A 158 0.39 5.85 -9.04
N LYS A 159 1.15 4.74 -9.08
CA LYS A 159 1.67 4.04 -7.89
C LYS A 159 2.40 4.96 -6.92
N HIS A 160 3.03 6.04 -7.40
CA HIS A 160 3.76 7.00 -6.57
C HIS A 160 2.87 7.82 -5.63
N ASN A 161 1.56 7.81 -5.85
CA ASN A 161 0.59 8.47 -4.96
C ASN A 161 0.17 7.58 -3.78
N TYR A 162 0.63 6.33 -3.73
CA TYR A 162 0.25 5.35 -2.72
C TYR A 162 1.34 5.18 -1.67
N GLN A 163 0.94 4.84 -0.45
CA GLN A 163 1.87 4.63 0.66
C GLN A 163 2.69 3.35 0.48
N TYR A 164 2.07 2.31 -0.08
CA TYR A 164 2.71 1.01 -0.32
C TYR A 164 2.51 0.57 -1.77
N VAL A 165 3.55 -0.01 -2.35
CA VAL A 165 3.49 -0.69 -3.66
C VAL A 165 3.81 -2.16 -3.44
N ILE A 166 2.90 -3.04 -3.86
CA ILE A 166 2.99 -4.49 -3.64
C ILE A 166 2.88 -5.21 -4.96
N GLU A 167 3.86 -6.04 -5.27
CA GLU A 167 3.82 -6.94 -6.44
C GLU A 167 2.81 -8.06 -6.22
N ASN A 168 1.93 -8.25 -7.21
CA ASN A 168 1.03 -9.39 -7.30
C ASN A 168 1.55 -10.40 -8.33
N ASP A 169 2.69 -11.03 -8.02
CA ASP A 169 3.25 -12.14 -8.78
C ASP A 169 2.37 -13.39 -8.67
N ASN A 170 1.95 -13.70 -7.44
CA ASN A 170 0.94 -14.69 -7.13
C ASN A 170 0.08 -14.20 -5.95
N VAL A 171 -1.18 -14.67 -5.89
CA VAL A 171 -2.17 -14.15 -4.94
C VAL A 171 -1.73 -14.39 -3.50
N ALA A 172 -1.22 -15.58 -3.16
CA ALA A 172 -0.81 -15.93 -1.80
C ALA A 172 0.34 -15.03 -1.29
N ASN A 173 1.36 -14.78 -2.13
CA ASN A 173 2.46 -13.89 -1.78
C ASN A 173 1.99 -12.43 -1.61
N ALA A 174 1.12 -11.94 -2.50
CA ALA A 174 0.53 -10.60 -2.38
C ALA A 174 -0.31 -10.46 -1.09
N VAL A 175 -1.10 -11.48 -0.75
CA VAL A 175 -1.92 -11.53 0.47
C VAL A 175 -1.04 -11.54 1.72
N ALA A 176 0.07 -12.29 1.72
CA ALA A 176 1.02 -12.29 2.83
C ALA A 176 1.66 -10.90 3.05
N LYS A 177 2.09 -10.25 1.96
CA LYS A 177 2.63 -8.88 1.97
C LYS A 177 1.62 -7.87 2.53
N ILE A 178 0.38 -7.90 2.03
CA ILE A 178 -0.67 -6.97 2.46
C ILE A 178 -1.05 -7.23 3.92
N THR A 179 -1.20 -8.50 4.31
CA THR A 179 -1.49 -8.88 5.70
C THR A 179 -0.46 -8.29 6.66
N ASP A 180 0.82 -8.38 6.31
CA ASP A 180 1.89 -7.81 7.13
C ASP A 180 1.86 -6.28 7.17
N VAL A 181 1.58 -5.61 6.04
CA VAL A 181 1.38 -4.15 6.00
C VAL A 181 0.21 -3.72 6.88
N LEU A 182 -0.93 -4.41 6.81
CA LEU A 182 -2.08 -4.13 7.67
C LEU A 182 -1.72 -4.33 9.15
N HIS A 183 -0.95 -5.36 9.44
CA HIS A 183 -0.52 -5.66 10.80
C HIS A 183 0.48 -4.61 11.32
N LEU A 184 1.47 -4.21 10.51
CA LEU A 184 2.43 -3.15 10.81
C LEU A 184 1.74 -1.79 11.07
N GLU A 185 0.65 -1.50 10.34
CA GLU A 185 -0.19 -0.31 10.52
C GLU A 185 -1.14 -0.44 11.75
N GLY A 186 -1.05 -1.55 12.48
CA GLY A 186 -1.84 -1.84 13.68
C GLY A 186 -3.33 -2.04 13.39
N LEU A 187 -3.68 -2.59 12.22
CA LEU A 187 -5.05 -2.79 11.74
C LEU A 187 -5.55 -4.22 11.96
N THR A 188 -4.79 -5.09 12.59
CA THR A 188 -5.14 -6.50 12.77
C THR A 188 -5.19 -6.88 14.25
N ASP A 189 -5.85 -7.99 14.57
CA ASP A 189 -5.83 -8.56 15.93
C ASP A 189 -4.68 -9.56 16.16
N ILE A 190 -3.85 -9.80 15.12
CA ILE A 190 -2.63 -10.62 15.16
C ILE A 190 -1.73 -10.17 16.33
N LYS A 191 -1.22 -11.15 17.10
CA LYS A 191 -0.38 -10.92 18.29
C LYS A 191 1.09 -11.30 18.10
N THR A 192 1.37 -12.15 17.13
CA THR A 192 2.74 -12.54 16.79
C THR A 192 3.42 -11.39 16.06
N PRO A 193 4.73 -11.15 16.24
CA PRO A 193 5.44 -10.09 15.52
C PRO A 193 5.25 -10.16 14.01
N THR A 194 5.16 -8.99 13.38
CA THR A 194 5.20 -8.81 11.92
C THR A 194 6.48 -9.42 11.33
N VAL A 195 6.46 -9.69 10.03
CA VAL A 195 7.68 -9.93 9.24
C VAL A 195 8.57 -8.69 9.29
N TYR A 196 8.02 -7.48 9.28
CA TYR A 196 8.79 -6.25 9.44
C TYR A 196 9.62 -6.22 10.75
N GLU A 197 9.01 -6.53 11.90
CA GLU A 197 9.70 -6.55 13.20
C GLU A 197 10.77 -7.64 13.26
N ARG A 198 10.50 -8.82 12.67
CA ARG A 198 11.50 -9.89 12.58
C ARG A 198 12.65 -9.54 11.64
N LEU A 199 12.36 -8.87 10.52
CA LEU A 199 13.37 -8.32 9.64
C LEU A 199 14.24 -7.30 10.40
N GLU A 200 13.64 -6.45 11.23
CA GLU A 200 14.39 -5.46 12.02
C GLU A 200 15.41 -6.13 12.95
N GLN A 201 15.04 -7.25 13.58
CA GLN A 201 15.97 -8.05 14.41
C GLN A 201 17.13 -8.64 13.58
N ILE A 202 16.84 -9.13 12.37
CA ILE A 202 17.88 -9.65 11.47
C ILE A 202 18.83 -8.53 11.02
N VAL A 203 18.29 -7.37 10.66
CA VAL A 203 19.06 -6.18 10.25
C VAL A 203 19.93 -5.70 11.41
N GLU A 204 19.40 -5.64 12.62
CA GLU A 204 20.14 -5.28 13.84
C GLU A 204 21.35 -6.19 14.05
N GLN A 205 21.15 -7.52 13.96
CA GLN A 205 22.25 -8.48 14.07
C GLN A 205 23.33 -8.22 13.03
N ILE A 206 22.95 -8.01 11.76
CA ILE A 206 23.89 -7.74 10.67
C ILE A 206 24.66 -6.44 10.90
N VAL A 207 23.97 -5.36 11.33
CA VAL A 207 24.59 -4.07 11.63
C VAL A 207 25.62 -4.20 12.74
N LYS A 208 25.28 -4.88 13.84
CA LYS A 208 26.18 -5.11 14.97
C LYS A 208 27.37 -5.97 14.61
N GLU A 209 27.18 -6.99 13.77
CA GLU A 209 28.25 -7.89 13.34
C GLU A 209 29.23 -7.24 12.35
N LYS A 210 28.76 -6.35 11.46
CA LYS A 210 29.56 -5.93 10.28
C LYS A 210 29.77 -4.43 10.12
N TYR A 211 28.89 -3.60 10.68
CA TYR A 211 28.81 -2.18 10.30
C TYR A 211 29.04 -1.18 11.43
N MET A 212 29.36 -1.63 12.65
CA MET A 212 29.59 -0.75 13.80
C MET A 212 30.73 0.26 13.59
N TYR A 213 31.77 -0.10 12.83
CA TYR A 213 32.81 0.87 12.46
C TYR A 213 32.24 2.08 11.70
N PHE A 214 31.33 1.84 10.74
CA PHE A 214 30.69 2.90 9.95
C PHE A 214 29.70 3.70 10.80
N VAL A 215 28.94 3.03 11.68
CA VAL A 215 28.00 3.67 12.61
C VAL A 215 28.74 4.66 13.53
N ASN A 216 29.81 4.23 14.18
CA ASN A 216 30.60 5.07 15.09
C ASN A 216 31.24 6.27 14.38
N ASN A 217 31.76 6.03 13.16
CA ASN A 217 32.31 7.10 12.33
C ASN A 217 31.22 8.09 11.89
N TRP A 218 30.02 7.61 11.57
CA TRP A 218 28.92 8.47 11.17
C TRP A 218 28.52 9.45 12.26
N GLU A 219 28.38 9.00 13.51
CA GLU A 219 28.09 9.90 14.64
C GLU A 219 29.17 10.96 14.81
N THR A 220 30.43 10.57 14.67
CA THR A 220 31.57 11.48 14.77
C THR A 220 31.54 12.51 13.65
N ASN A 221 31.32 12.08 12.41
CA ASN A 221 31.24 12.95 11.24
C ASN A 221 30.12 13.99 11.38
N VAL A 222 28.93 13.57 11.80
CA VAL A 222 27.77 14.46 11.96
C VAL A 222 28.03 15.50 13.06
N LYS A 223 28.67 15.13 14.17
CA LYS A 223 29.07 16.05 15.24
C LYS A 223 30.11 17.07 14.77
N LEU A 224 31.10 16.64 13.99
CA LEU A 224 32.15 17.51 13.45
C LEU A 224 31.64 18.49 12.40
N LEU A 225 30.68 18.09 11.58
CA LEU A 225 30.16 18.91 10.47
C LEU A 225 29.04 19.88 10.88
N ALA A 226 28.56 19.82 12.12
CA ALA A 226 27.52 20.69 12.63
C ALA A 226 28.01 22.15 12.81
N LYS A 227 27.51 23.05 11.97
CA LYS A 227 27.96 24.46 11.89
C LYS A 227 27.12 25.38 12.77
N ASN A 228 25.80 25.23 12.73
CA ASN A 228 24.86 26.04 13.49
C ASN A 228 24.33 25.31 14.74
N GLU A 229 23.66 26.05 15.63
CA GLU A 229 23.18 25.51 16.90
C GLU A 229 22.11 24.42 16.71
N GLU A 230 21.26 24.54 15.69
CA GLU A 230 20.26 23.53 15.34
C GLU A 230 20.92 22.21 14.92
N GLU A 231 21.93 22.26 14.04
CA GLU A 231 22.70 21.10 13.61
C GLU A 231 23.45 20.44 14.77
N LYS A 232 24.05 21.25 15.67
CA LYS A 232 24.74 20.73 16.87
C LYS A 232 23.77 20.00 17.79
N ASN A 233 22.57 20.53 17.97
CA ASN A 233 21.51 19.89 18.76
C ASN A 233 21.04 18.57 18.12
N LYS A 234 20.83 18.55 16.79
CA LYS A 234 20.52 17.31 16.06
C LYS A 234 21.63 16.27 16.18
N ALA A 235 22.88 16.68 15.99
CA ALA A 235 24.06 15.81 16.07
C ALA A 235 24.31 15.22 17.46
N LYS A 236 24.04 16.00 18.52
CA LYS A 236 24.21 15.55 19.90
C LYS A 236 23.32 14.38 20.27
N ASN A 237 22.09 14.36 19.75
CA ASN A 237 21.08 13.34 20.03
C ASN A 237 20.97 12.29 18.90
N PHE A 238 21.86 12.32 17.92
CA PHE A 238 21.83 11.40 16.79
C PHE A 238 22.40 10.05 17.19
N ASP A 239 21.51 9.06 17.28
CA ASP A 239 21.84 7.64 17.40
C ASP A 239 21.93 7.03 15.99
N ALA A 240 23.16 6.87 15.50
CA ALA A 240 23.37 6.38 14.15
C ALA A 240 23.04 4.90 14.01
N GLU A 241 23.17 4.11 15.08
CA GLU A 241 22.88 2.68 15.07
C GLU A 241 21.40 2.45 14.83
N THR A 242 20.57 3.01 15.72
CA THR A 242 19.11 2.89 15.63
C THR A 242 18.60 3.48 14.32
N TYR A 243 19.16 4.61 13.89
CA TYR A 243 18.77 5.22 12.62
C TYR A 243 19.11 4.35 11.41
N LEU A 244 20.32 3.77 11.37
CA LEU A 244 20.76 2.90 10.29
C LEU A 244 19.88 1.64 10.22
N ILE A 245 19.62 1.01 11.36
CA ILE A 245 18.77 -0.19 11.44
C ILE A 245 17.39 0.11 10.85
N LYS A 246 16.70 1.15 11.35
CA LYS A 246 15.36 1.53 10.85
C LYS A 246 15.37 1.85 9.36
N LEU A 247 16.39 2.56 8.88
CA LEU A 247 16.52 2.92 7.48
C LEU A 247 16.71 1.70 6.58
N LEU A 248 17.61 0.78 6.97
CA LEU A 248 17.88 -0.45 6.23
C LEU A 248 16.66 -1.38 6.25
N THR A 249 16.05 -1.63 7.41
CA THR A 249 14.82 -2.42 7.55
C THR A 249 13.74 -1.90 6.62
N LYS A 250 13.45 -0.59 6.67
CA LYS A 250 12.45 0.03 5.81
C LYS A 250 12.77 -0.17 4.32
N LYS A 251 14.01 0.07 3.90
CA LYS A 251 14.42 -0.07 2.49
C LYS A 251 14.36 -1.51 1.98
N VAL A 252 14.83 -2.47 2.78
CA VAL A 252 14.77 -3.91 2.42
C VAL A 252 13.31 -4.35 2.33
N TYR A 253 12.48 -3.98 3.32
CA TYR A 253 11.07 -4.30 3.36
C TYR A 253 10.32 -3.80 2.13
N HIS A 254 10.38 -2.49 1.85
CA HIS A 254 9.68 -1.89 0.71
C HIS A 254 10.16 -2.46 -0.63
N LYS A 255 11.46 -2.77 -0.75
CA LYS A 255 12.00 -3.40 -1.95
C LYS A 255 11.41 -4.80 -2.19
N VAL A 256 11.21 -5.61 -1.14
CA VAL A 256 10.62 -6.95 -1.27
C VAL A 256 9.10 -6.91 -1.44
N LEU A 257 8.41 -5.95 -0.82
CA LEU A 257 7.00 -5.71 -1.09
C LEU A 257 6.78 -5.48 -2.59
N GLY A 258 7.55 -4.56 -3.17
CA GLY A 258 7.46 -4.18 -4.57
C GLY A 258 8.04 -5.19 -5.55
N HIS A 259 8.96 -6.07 -5.13
CA HIS A 259 9.59 -7.08 -5.99
C HIS A 259 10.09 -8.30 -5.20
N GLY A 260 9.54 -9.48 -5.50
CA GLY A 260 10.08 -10.76 -5.03
C GLY A 260 9.26 -11.48 -3.97
N ASP A 261 9.83 -12.59 -3.49
CA ASP A 261 9.21 -13.49 -2.52
C ASP A 261 9.31 -12.93 -1.10
N PHE A 262 8.15 -12.75 -0.46
CA PHE A 262 8.05 -12.16 0.87
C PHE A 262 8.74 -13.01 1.95
N SER A 263 8.79 -14.33 1.77
CA SER A 263 9.42 -15.25 2.72
C SER A 263 10.94 -15.00 2.86
N LYS A 264 11.57 -14.40 1.84
CA LYS A 264 13.01 -14.07 1.83
C LYS A 264 13.39 -13.00 2.84
N LEU A 265 12.46 -12.23 3.38
CA LEU A 265 12.75 -11.27 4.44
C LEU A 265 13.21 -11.91 5.76
N LEU A 266 13.01 -13.23 5.91
CA LEU A 266 13.46 -13.98 7.08
C LEU A 266 14.77 -14.76 6.84
N ASP A 267 15.34 -14.66 5.64
CA ASP A 267 16.59 -15.29 5.24
C ASP A 267 17.75 -14.30 5.48
N LYS A 268 18.57 -14.55 6.52
CA LYS A 268 19.66 -13.66 6.94
C LYS A 268 20.67 -13.41 5.81
N ASP A 269 20.99 -14.42 5.00
CA ASP A 269 21.97 -14.28 3.91
C ASP A 269 21.40 -13.41 2.78
N PHE A 270 20.12 -13.57 2.47
CA PHE A 270 19.43 -12.69 1.52
C PHE A 270 19.38 -11.25 2.02
N VAL A 271 18.99 -11.04 3.28
CA VAL A 271 18.90 -9.70 3.89
C VAL A 271 20.28 -9.04 3.93
N ASP A 272 21.33 -9.77 4.33
CA ASP A 272 22.70 -9.30 4.32
C ASP A 272 23.15 -8.87 2.92
N PHE A 273 22.88 -9.68 1.90
CA PHE A 273 23.19 -9.32 0.51
C PHE A 273 22.52 -8.00 0.09
N LYS A 274 21.25 -7.79 0.47
CA LYS A 274 20.55 -6.52 0.18
C LYS A 274 21.16 -5.35 0.95
N ILE A 275 21.49 -5.53 2.23
CA ILE A 275 22.14 -4.51 3.05
C ILE A 275 23.48 -4.09 2.46
N GLN A 276 24.34 -5.03 2.04
CA GLN A 276 25.63 -4.72 1.42
C GLN A 276 25.48 -3.74 0.24
N LYS A 277 24.41 -3.86 -0.57
CA LYS A 277 24.13 -2.94 -1.66
C LYS A 277 23.57 -1.59 -1.19
N LEU A 278 22.75 -1.59 -0.15
CA LEU A 278 22.17 -0.37 0.42
C LEU A 278 23.21 0.48 1.16
N MET A 279 24.23 -0.13 1.76
CA MET A 279 25.29 0.60 2.49
C MET A 279 26.04 1.60 1.60
N PHE A 280 26.20 1.32 0.31
CA PHE A 280 26.79 2.26 -0.65
C PHE A 280 25.93 3.51 -0.90
N LYS A 281 24.65 3.47 -0.53
CA LYS A 281 23.70 4.58 -0.67
C LYS A 281 23.49 5.37 0.62
N ILE A 282 24.25 5.11 1.69
CA ILE A 282 24.11 5.84 2.95
C ILE A 282 25.06 7.04 2.97
N ASN A 283 24.53 8.22 3.29
CA ASN A 283 25.34 9.39 3.58
C ASN A 283 25.79 9.37 5.04
N PHE A 284 27.00 8.88 5.29
CA PHE A 284 27.63 8.82 6.62
C PHE A 284 28.16 10.18 7.14
N PHE A 285 27.81 11.29 6.49
CA PHE A 285 28.24 12.65 6.86
C PHE A 285 27.06 13.59 7.16
N SER A 286 25.82 13.09 7.11
CA SER A 286 24.62 13.87 7.44
C SER A 286 23.58 13.00 8.13
N VAL A 287 22.79 13.59 9.03
CA VAL A 287 21.57 12.95 9.56
C VAL A 287 20.54 12.79 8.43
N GLU A 288 20.45 13.79 7.54
CA GLU A 288 19.46 13.82 6.48
C GLU A 288 19.93 13.04 5.25
N GLN A 289 19.17 12.02 4.86
CA GLN A 289 19.44 11.18 3.69
C GLN A 289 18.82 11.78 2.41
N LYS A 290 19.07 13.08 2.15
CA LYS A 290 18.39 13.91 1.12
C LYS A 290 18.51 13.42 -0.33
N HIS A 291 19.48 12.55 -0.65
CA HIS A 291 19.79 12.16 -2.03
C HIS A 291 19.53 10.68 -2.35
N TYR A 292 19.16 9.87 -1.36
CA TYR A 292 19.08 8.41 -1.54
C TYR A 292 17.70 7.81 -1.26
N ASN A 293 16.70 8.67 -1.02
CA ASN A 293 15.32 8.24 -0.81
C ASN A 293 14.54 8.03 -2.12
N ASN A 294 14.97 8.61 -3.24
CA ASN A 294 14.22 8.55 -4.50
C ASN A 294 14.73 7.51 -5.52
N ASP A 295 15.82 6.79 -5.23
CA ASP A 295 16.32 5.74 -6.12
C ASP A 295 15.67 4.38 -5.80
N GLU A 296 14.35 4.31 -5.99
CA GLU A 296 13.57 3.07 -5.98
C GLU A 296 13.50 2.46 -7.38
N PHE A 297 14.47 1.59 -7.69
CA PHE A 297 14.29 0.37 -8.51
C PHE A 297 15.19 -0.74 -7.92
#